data_AF-A0A368T6G4-F1
#
_entry.id   AF-A0A368T6G4-F1
#
_cell.length_a   1.000
_cell.length_b   1.000
_cell.length_c   1.000
_cell.angle_alpha   90.00
_cell.angle_beta   90.00
_cell.angle_gamma   90.00
#
_symmetry.space_group_name_H-M   'P 1'
#
loop_
_entity.id
_entity.type
_entity.pdbx_description
1 polymer ?
#
loop_
_entity_poly.entity_id
_entity_poly.type
_entity_poly.pdbx_seq_one_letter_code
_entity_poly.pdbx_strand_id
1 'polypeptide(L)'
;MTRRRAVPALPDRIGDLDVAEWSRWEPAPILSHIDPACPTCADPGPSVIAVGYITELTKRGETRKIRRWHAGRCPACDEMRIYERRPTASPTRSGWREVLYGPPRTQTVHLIATEEDDR
;
A
#
# COMPACT_ATOMS: atom_id res chain seq x y z
N MET A 1 8.12 -13.08 -24.36
CA MET A 1 7.69 -11.67 -24.26
C MET A 1 7.15 -11.43 -22.86
N THR A 2 7.90 -10.78 -21.98
CA THR A 2 7.48 -10.51 -20.60
C THR A 2 6.40 -9.44 -20.63
N ARG A 3 5.16 -9.79 -20.29
CA ARG A 3 4.04 -8.83 -20.22
C ARG A 3 4.41 -7.79 -19.16
N ARG A 4 4.68 -6.55 -19.56
CA ARG A 4 4.99 -5.47 -18.61
C ARG A 4 3.72 -5.17 -17.82
N ARG A 5 3.69 -5.61 -16.57
CA ARG A 5 2.54 -5.43 -15.69
C ARG A 5 2.39 -3.94 -15.34
N ALA A 6 1.24 -3.36 -15.63
CA ALA A 6 0.97 -1.96 -15.30
C ALA A 6 0.70 -1.84 -13.80
N VAL A 7 1.60 -1.16 -13.08
CA VAL A 7 1.45 -0.89 -11.65
C VAL A 7 0.23 0.01 -11.43
N PRO A 8 -0.64 -0.28 -10.45
CA PRO A 8 -1.74 0.62 -10.09
C PRO A 8 -1.22 2.05 -9.82
N ALA A 9 -1.84 3.03 -10.46
CA ALA A 9 -1.58 4.44 -10.12
C ALA A 9 -2.04 4.73 -8.69
N LEU A 10 -1.26 5.55 -7.99
CA LEU A 10 -1.64 6.07 -6.69
C LEU A 10 -2.65 7.22 -6.89
N PRO A 11 -3.64 7.37 -6.00
CA PRO A 11 -4.66 8.41 -6.15
C PRO A 11 -4.10 9.79 -5.82
N ASP A 12 -4.48 10.79 -6.59
CA ASP A 12 -4.11 12.20 -6.33
C ASP A 12 -4.96 12.84 -5.22
N ARG A 13 -6.02 12.15 -4.77
CA ARG A 13 -6.91 12.61 -3.69
C ARG A 13 -7.37 11.44 -2.82
N ILE A 14 -7.40 11.64 -1.50
CA ILE A 14 -7.91 10.67 -0.52
C ILE A 14 -8.93 11.35 0.38
N GLY A 15 -10.20 10.94 0.27
CA GLY A 15 -11.32 11.67 0.86
C GLY A 15 -11.39 13.08 0.25
N ASP A 16 -11.37 14.09 1.11
CA ASP A 16 -11.42 15.51 0.73
C ASP A 16 -10.03 16.18 0.68
N LEU A 17 -8.95 15.40 0.84
CA LEU A 17 -7.58 15.92 0.86
C LEU A 17 -6.83 15.56 -0.41
N ASP A 18 -6.23 16.57 -1.04
CA ASP A 18 -5.31 16.37 -2.16
C ASP A 18 -3.98 15.81 -1.65
N VAL A 19 -3.46 14.82 -2.39
CA VAL A 19 -2.12 14.31 -2.20
C VAL A 19 -1.17 15.18 -3.00
N ALA A 20 -0.32 15.92 -2.31
CA ALA A 20 0.63 16.83 -2.96
C ALA A 20 1.69 16.07 -3.77
N GLU A 21 2.11 14.91 -3.27
CA GLU A 21 3.10 14.05 -3.91
C GLU A 21 3.05 12.64 -3.34
N TRP A 22 3.36 11.66 -4.17
CA TRP A 22 3.73 10.31 -3.76
C TRP A 22 5.23 10.09 -3.98
N SER A 23 5.88 9.43 -3.02
CA SER A 23 7.21 8.88 -3.25
C SER A 23 7.15 7.78 -4.32
N ARG A 24 8.33 7.39 -4.81
CA ARG A 24 8.45 6.16 -5.60
C ARG A 24 8.08 4.94 -4.74
N TRP A 25 7.69 3.86 -5.41
CA TRP A 25 7.56 2.55 -4.79
C TRP A 25 8.95 2.01 -4.43
N GLU A 26 9.13 1.64 -3.18
CA GLU A 26 10.36 1.06 -2.64
C GLU A 26 10.04 -0.21 -1.84
N PRO A 27 10.98 -1.15 -1.66
CA PRO A 27 10.77 -2.28 -0.76
C PRO A 27 10.37 -1.81 0.64
N ALA A 28 9.30 -2.38 1.19
CA ALA A 28 8.88 -2.07 2.54
C ALA A 28 9.93 -2.58 3.55
N PRO A 29 10.23 -1.81 4.62
CA PRO A 29 11.08 -2.30 5.70
C PRO A 29 10.49 -3.58 6.31
N ILE A 30 11.32 -4.59 6.47
CA ILE A 30 10.94 -5.82 7.18
C ILE A 30 10.99 -5.52 8.67
N LEU A 31 9.83 -5.59 9.34
CA LEU A 31 9.72 -5.43 10.79
C LEU A 31 9.42 -6.78 11.42
N SER A 32 10.18 -7.17 12.44
CA SER A 32 10.10 -8.50 13.07
C SER A 32 8.73 -8.86 13.66
N HIS A 33 7.87 -7.87 13.89
CA HIS A 33 6.53 -8.04 14.47
C HIS A 33 5.41 -7.96 13.43
N ILE A 34 5.74 -7.91 12.14
CA ILE A 34 4.77 -7.87 11.03
C ILE A 34 5.08 -9.04 10.11
N ASP A 35 4.06 -9.87 9.83
CA ASP A 35 4.16 -10.89 8.79
C ASP A 35 4.35 -10.22 7.42
N PRO A 36 5.48 -10.44 6.72
CA PRO A 36 5.70 -9.84 5.41
C PRO A 36 4.87 -10.48 4.31
N ALA A 37 4.24 -11.63 4.56
CA ALA A 37 3.51 -12.36 3.56
C ALA A 37 2.23 -11.61 3.13
N CYS A 38 1.92 -11.66 1.84
CA CYS A 38 0.66 -11.12 1.33
C CYS A 38 -0.50 -12.01 1.79
N PRO A 39 -1.52 -11.47 2.50
CA PRO A 39 -2.63 -12.27 3.00
C PRO A 39 -3.53 -12.83 1.89
N THR A 40 -3.39 -12.33 0.67
CA THR A 40 -4.27 -12.67 -0.46
C THR A 40 -3.66 -13.70 -1.40
N CYS A 41 -2.35 -13.68 -1.64
CA CYS A 41 -1.68 -14.62 -2.55
C CYS A 41 -0.54 -15.41 -1.90
N ALA A 42 -0.31 -15.24 -0.60
CA ALA A 42 0.76 -15.89 0.17
C ALA A 42 2.19 -15.63 -0.36
N ASP A 43 2.39 -14.60 -1.18
CA ASP A 43 3.73 -14.16 -1.58
C ASP A 43 4.52 -13.78 -0.32
N PRO A 44 5.75 -14.30 -0.11
CA PRO A 44 6.47 -14.15 1.16
C PRO A 44 6.97 -12.71 1.41
N GLY A 45 6.84 -11.81 0.44
CA GLY A 45 7.27 -10.42 0.55
C GLY A 45 8.79 -10.22 0.32
N PRO A 46 9.29 -8.99 0.58
CA PRO A 46 8.56 -7.87 1.16
C PRO A 46 7.56 -7.25 0.18
N SER A 47 6.49 -6.67 0.73
CA SER A 47 5.64 -5.74 -0.04
C SER A 47 6.46 -4.52 -0.47
N VAL A 48 5.91 -3.73 -1.39
CA VAL A 48 6.46 -2.39 -1.71
C VAL A 48 5.62 -1.31 -1.05
N ILE A 49 6.24 -0.22 -0.68
CA ILE A 49 5.63 0.94 -0.04
C ILE A 49 5.87 2.21 -0.84
N ALA A 50 4.87 3.09 -0.89
CA ALA A 50 5.00 4.47 -1.31
C ALA A 50 4.39 5.37 -0.23
N VAL A 51 4.92 6.58 -0.11
CA VAL A 51 4.57 7.55 0.92
C VAL A 51 3.90 8.76 0.30
N GLY A 52 2.71 9.09 0.78
CA GLY A 52 1.94 10.26 0.34
C GLY A 52 2.11 11.44 1.28
N TYR A 53 2.21 12.63 0.71
CA TYR A 53 2.43 13.89 1.43
C TYR A 53 1.25 14.85 1.24
N ILE A 54 0.94 15.59 2.30
CA ILE A 54 0.15 16.83 2.20
C ILE A 54 1.07 18.03 2.33
N THR A 55 0.58 19.15 1.82
CA THR A 55 1.21 20.45 1.98
C THR A 55 0.46 21.23 3.05
N GLU A 56 1.13 21.62 4.13
CA GLU A 56 0.56 22.46 5.19
C GLU A 56 1.29 23.80 5.30
N LEU A 57 0.55 24.88 5.55
CA LEU A 57 1.11 26.19 5.84
C LEU A 57 1.44 26.28 7.33
N THR A 58 2.68 26.60 7.66
CA THR A 58 3.11 26.84 9.03
C THR A 58 2.61 28.20 9.53
N LYS A 59 2.64 28.41 10.86
CA LYS A 59 2.31 29.70 11.48
C LYS A 59 3.18 30.87 11.00
N ARG A 60 4.34 30.58 10.38
CA ARG A 60 5.27 31.56 9.83
C ARG A 60 5.05 31.84 8.34
N GLY A 61 4.03 31.26 7.72
CA GLY A 61 3.74 31.41 6.30
C GLY A 61 4.62 30.54 5.38
N GLU A 62 5.40 29.62 5.95
CA GLU A 62 6.20 28.68 5.17
C GLU A 62 5.39 27.42 4.86
N THR A 63 5.55 26.91 3.65
CA THR A 63 4.92 25.67 3.19
C THR A 63 5.77 24.46 3.53
N ARG A 64 5.20 23.45 4.21
CA ARG A 64 5.89 22.20 4.57
C ARG A 64 5.15 20.98 4.06
N LYS A 65 5.90 19.99 3.54
CA LYS A 65 5.39 18.65 3.25
C LYS A 65 5.32 17.81 4.53
N ILE A 66 4.14 17.29 4.82
CA ILE A 66 3.89 16.40 5.95
C ILE A 66 3.52 15.02 5.40
N ARG A 67 4.28 14.00 5.84
CA ARG A 67 3.96 12.60 5.55
C ARG A 67 2.62 12.24 6.16
N ARG A 68 1.66 11.87 5.30
CA ARG A 68 0.27 11.63 5.71
C ARG A 68 -0.22 10.23 5.38
N TRP A 69 0.21 9.64 4.27
CA TRP A 69 -0.27 8.32 3.83
C TRP A 69 0.84 7.32 3.58
N HIS A 70 0.53 6.05 3.81
CA HIS A 70 1.34 4.89 3.44
C HIS A 70 0.52 4.03 2.49
N ALA A 71 0.98 3.88 1.25
CA ALA A 71 0.43 2.90 0.33
C ALA A 71 1.32 1.66 0.35
N GLY A 72 0.77 0.51 0.73
CA GLY A 72 1.43 -0.80 0.61
C GLY A 72 0.86 -1.56 -0.57
N ARG A 73 1.71 -2.23 -1.35
CA ARG A 73 1.30 -3.05 -2.49
C ARG A 73 2.06 -4.38 -2.50
N CYS A 74 1.36 -5.48 -2.73
CA CYS A 74 2.00 -6.76 -3.05
C CYS A 74 2.57 -6.73 -4.49
N PRO A 75 3.87 -6.98 -4.70
CA PRO A 75 4.44 -7.01 -6.06
C PRO A 75 3.92 -8.20 -6.89
N ALA A 76 3.49 -9.28 -6.24
CA ALA A 76 3.02 -10.49 -6.90
C ALA A 76 1.54 -10.45 -7.31
N CYS A 77 0.66 -9.84 -6.49
CA CYS A 77 -0.77 -9.79 -6.83
C CYS A 77 -1.36 -8.40 -7.09
N ASP A 78 -0.58 -7.34 -6.90
CA ASP A 78 -1.01 -5.92 -6.96
C ASP A 78 -2.12 -5.54 -5.98
N GLU A 79 -2.46 -6.39 -5.01
CA GLU A 79 -3.30 -5.95 -3.91
C GLU A 79 -2.64 -4.74 -3.25
N MET A 80 -3.42 -3.67 -3.05
CA MET A 80 -2.94 -2.39 -2.53
C MET A 80 -3.82 -1.94 -1.38
N ARG A 81 -3.19 -1.46 -0.30
CA ARG A 81 -3.88 -0.82 0.83
C ARG A 81 -3.23 0.52 1.12
N ILE A 82 -4.04 1.56 1.37
CA ILE A 82 -3.54 2.87 1.77
C ILE A 82 -4.01 3.16 3.19
N TYR A 83 -3.06 3.48 4.05
CA TYR A 83 -3.28 3.89 5.43
C TYR A 83 -2.96 5.36 5.60
N GLU A 84 -3.84 6.07 6.29
CA GLU A 84 -3.62 7.44 6.72
C GLU A 84 -3.08 7.47 8.14
N ARG A 85 -2.02 8.26 8.35
CA ARG A 85 -1.50 8.61 9.66
C ARG A 85 -2.41 9.64 10.30
N ARG A 86 -3.06 9.27 11.40
CA ARG A 86 -3.84 10.19 12.22
C ARG A 86 -3.07 10.55 13.49
N PRO A 87 -3.00 11.84 13.86
CA PRO A 87 -2.52 12.22 15.18
C PRO A 87 -3.44 11.58 16.23
N THR A 88 -2.85 11.05 17.30
CA THR A 88 -3.61 10.59 18.46
C THR A 88 -3.56 11.65 19.54
N ALA A 89 -4.39 11.51 20.59
CA ALA A 89 -4.32 12.38 21.76
C ALA A 89 -2.93 12.33 22.45
N SER A 90 -2.17 11.26 22.24
CA SER A 90 -0.79 11.16 22.72
C SER A 90 0.20 11.67 21.67
N PRO A 91 1.09 12.61 22.01
CA PRO A 91 2.06 13.15 21.06
C PRO A 91 3.09 12.11 20.60
N THR A 92 3.27 11.02 21.34
CA THR A 92 4.21 9.94 21.01
C THR A 92 3.59 8.82 20.18
N ARG A 93 2.26 8.82 19.99
CA ARG A 93 1.56 7.78 19.23
C ARG A 93 0.90 8.34 17.98
N SER A 94 0.97 7.59 16.90
CA SER A 94 0.22 7.87 15.68
C SER A 94 -0.65 6.66 15.38
N GLY A 95 -1.93 6.92 15.12
CA GLY A 95 -2.86 5.91 14.66
C GLY A 95 -2.73 5.75 13.15
N TRP A 96 -2.96 4.54 12.67
CA TRP A 96 -3.08 4.25 11.25
C TRP A 96 -4.51 3.83 10.98
N ARG A 97 -5.14 4.45 9.99
CA ARG A 97 -6.49 4.09 9.53
C ARG A 97 -6.42 3.71 8.07
N GLU A 98 -6.98 2.56 7.70
CA GLU A 98 -7.16 2.23 6.29
C GLU A 98 -8.17 3.20 5.66
N VAL A 99 -7.80 3.78 4.53
CA VAL A 99 -8.60 4.79 3.81
C VAL A 99 -8.88 4.37 2.37
N LEU A 100 -8.13 3.41 1.83
CA LEU A 100 -8.38 2.86 0.50
C LEU A 100 -7.92 1.41 0.41
N TYR A 101 -8.73 0.60 -0.25
CA TYR A 101 -8.42 -0.76 -0.65
C TYR A 101 -8.47 -0.89 -2.17
N GLY A 102 -7.42 -1.47 -2.75
CA GLY A 102 -7.35 -1.89 -4.14
C GLY A 102 -7.24 -3.42 -4.20
N PRO A 103 -8.19 -4.13 -4.81
CA PRO A 103 -8.17 -5.59 -4.86
C PRO A 103 -6.99 -6.14 -5.68
N PRO A 104 -6.60 -7.41 -5.48
CA PRO A 104 -5.60 -8.06 -6.31
C PRO A 104 -6.00 -8.00 -7.79
N ARG A 105 -5.03 -7.68 -8.66
CA ARG A 105 -5.27 -7.53 -10.10
C ARG A 105 -4.82 -8.72 -10.94
N THR A 106 -4.14 -9.69 -10.33
CA THR A 106 -3.98 -11.02 -10.92
C THR A 106 -5.08 -11.91 -10.41
N GLN A 107 -5.93 -12.38 -11.32
CA GLN A 107 -6.69 -13.60 -11.11
C GLN A 107 -5.72 -14.75 -10.86
N THR A 108 -5.84 -15.40 -9.72
CA THR A 108 -5.21 -16.69 -9.47
C THR A 108 -5.74 -17.67 -10.50
N VAL A 109 -4.86 -18.20 -11.36
CA VAL A 109 -5.15 -19.43 -12.08
C VAL A 109 -5.00 -20.55 -11.06
N HIS A 110 -6.07 -20.85 -10.32
CA HIS A 110 -6.18 -22.14 -9.65
C HIS A 110 -6.47 -23.16 -10.76
N LEU A 111 -5.42 -23.78 -11.29
CA LEU A 111 -5.58 -25.10 -11.90
C LEU A 111 -5.95 -26.03 -10.74
N ILE A 112 -7.25 -26.24 -10.56
CA ILE A 112 -7.74 -27.42 -9.86
C ILE A 112 -7.27 -28.58 -10.74
N ALA A 113 -6.21 -29.26 -10.34
CA ALA A 113 -5.90 -30.58 -10.86
C ALA A 113 -7.04 -31.48 -10.36
N THR A 114 -8.08 -31.64 -11.17
CA THR A 114 -8.93 -32.81 -11.11
C THR A 114 -8.09 -33.98 -11.62
N GLU A 115 -7.39 -34.66 -10.72
CA GLU A 115 -7.10 -36.08 -10.94
C GLU A 115 -8.29 -36.84 -10.35
N GLU A 116 -9.36 -36.90 -11.15
CA GLU A 116 -10.15 -38.13 -11.26
C GLU A 116 -9.29 -39.19 -11.97
N ASP A 117 -9.62 -40.45 -11.72
CA ASP A 117 -8.98 -41.72 -12.13
C ASP A 117 -7.78 -42.20 -11.27
N ASP A 118 -7.71 -43.45 -10.82
CA ASP A 118 -8.45 -44.65 -11.22
C ASP A 118 -8.51 -45.67 -10.07
N ARG A 119 -9.47 -46.56 -10.24
CA ARG A 119 -9.96 -47.64 -9.39
C ARG A 119 -9.00 -48.82 -9.23
#